data_AF-A0A352F6C0-F1
#
_entry.id   AF-A0A352F6C0-F1
#
_cell.length_a   1.000
_cell.length_b   1.000
_cell.length_c   1.000
_cell.angle_alpha   90.00
_cell.angle_beta   90.00
_cell.angle_gamma   90.00
#
_symmetry.space_group_name_H-M   'P 1'
#
loop_
_entity.id
_entity.type
_entity.pdbx_description
1 polymer ?
#
loop_
_entity_poly.entity_id
_entity_poly.type
_entity_poly.pdbx_seq_one_letter_code
_entity_poly.pdbx_strand_id
1 'polypeptide(L)'
;MTKRGRYEDISNPGLEAGDSPHHPRLEDISNPGLEAGDSLTHTDEAGRARMVDVGSKPDQIRFAKAEGFISLQKETVELIRNNLMKKGDVLTVAEIAGIQAAKKTSDLIPLCHPLLLNQVTVRAHLLEGKVEVTAEVRCTGPTGVEMEALTAVTIALLTVYDMCKAVDKTMTISGIFLLNKTKHDLP
;
A
#
# COMPACT_ATOMS: atom_id res chain seq x y z
N MET A 1 32.58 31.73 8.20
CA MET A 1 32.57 32.34 9.55
C MET A 1 31.30 33.17 9.70
N THR A 2 30.32 32.58 10.39
CA THR A 2 29.10 33.13 11.03
C THR A 2 28.84 34.65 11.00
N LYS A 3 27.68 35.03 10.44
CA LYS A 3 26.86 36.14 10.98
C LYS A 3 25.43 35.65 11.19
N ARG A 4 25.05 35.61 12.47
CA ARG A 4 23.72 35.28 12.98
C ARG A 4 22.74 36.41 12.64
N GLY A 5 21.64 36.08 11.98
CA GLY A 5 20.46 36.94 11.86
C GLY A 5 19.56 36.75 13.09
N ARG A 6 19.17 37.86 13.69
CA ARG A 6 18.27 37.98 14.83
C ARG A 6 16.85 37.53 14.44
N TYR A 7 16.20 36.75 15.30
CA TYR A 7 14.74 36.66 15.34
C TYR A 7 14.27 37.39 16.59
N GLU A 8 13.38 38.35 16.38
CA GLU A 8 12.79 39.19 17.41
C GLU A 8 11.76 38.41 18.22
N ASP A 9 11.73 38.77 19.50
CA ASP A 9 10.86 38.28 20.55
C ASP A 9 9.46 38.90 20.36
N ILE A 10 8.46 38.08 20.05
CA ILE A 10 7.05 38.45 20.10
C ILE A 10 6.37 37.55 21.13
N SER A 11 6.43 38.01 22.38
CA SER A 11 5.55 37.59 23.46
C SER A 11 4.10 37.86 23.06
N ASN A 12 3.31 36.82 22.86
CA ASN A 12 1.85 36.92 22.69
C ASN A 12 1.17 36.69 24.05
N PRO A 13 0.53 37.69 24.67
CA PRO A 13 -0.21 37.51 25.89
C PRO A 13 -1.67 37.13 25.56
N GLY A 14 -2.13 36.02 26.11
CA GLY A 14 -3.57 35.70 26.20
C GLY A 14 -4.07 34.66 25.20
N LEU A 15 -3.95 33.39 25.57
CA LEU A 15 -4.89 32.35 25.19
C LEU A 15 -5.17 31.50 26.43
N GLU A 16 -6.41 31.61 26.90
CA GLU A 16 -6.95 30.85 28.03
C GLU A 16 -6.92 29.34 27.72
N ALA A 17 -6.63 28.54 28.74
CA ALA A 17 -6.61 27.09 28.68
C ALA A 17 -8.03 26.55 28.44
N GLY A 18 -8.34 26.27 27.18
CA GLY A 18 -9.50 25.47 26.77
C GLY A 18 -9.08 24.02 26.53
N ASP A 19 -9.85 23.08 27.09
CA ASP A 19 -9.63 21.64 27.08
C ASP A 19 -9.11 21.08 25.75
N SER A 20 -7.93 20.46 25.79
CA SER A 20 -7.47 19.55 24.73
C SER A 20 -8.34 18.29 24.74
N PRO A 21 -8.72 17.74 23.57
CA PRO A 21 -9.42 16.46 23.52
C PRO A 21 -8.51 15.39 24.12
N HIS A 22 -8.93 14.81 25.24
CA HIS A 22 -8.21 13.74 25.92
C HIS A 22 -8.02 12.56 24.96
N HIS A 23 -6.78 12.37 24.50
CA HIS A 23 -6.38 11.12 23.88
C HIS A 23 -6.40 10.04 24.98
N PRO A 24 -7.18 8.96 24.85
CA PRO A 24 -7.23 7.93 25.88
C PRO A 24 -5.84 7.30 26.02
N ARG A 25 -5.41 7.09 27.27
CA ARG A 25 -4.16 6.38 27.55
C ARG A 25 -4.36 4.91 27.20
N LEU A 26 -3.30 4.26 26.76
CA LEU A 26 -3.28 2.85 26.34
C LEU A 26 -3.79 1.86 27.40
N GLU A 27 -3.95 2.30 28.65
CA GLU A 27 -4.34 1.50 29.79
C GLU A 27 -5.88 1.42 29.99
N ASP A 28 -6.68 2.24 29.28
CA ASP A 28 -8.13 2.37 29.51
C ASP A 28 -9.03 1.53 28.57
N ILE A 29 -8.45 0.68 27.72
CA ILE A 29 -9.20 -0.23 26.83
C ILE A 29 -9.27 -1.65 27.41
N SER A 30 -10.05 -1.83 28.48
CA SER A 30 -10.55 -3.16 28.83
C SER A 30 -11.63 -3.56 27.81
N ASN A 31 -11.26 -4.31 26.78
CA ASN A 31 -12.19 -4.79 25.75
C ASN A 31 -12.96 -6.03 26.27
N PRO A 32 -14.25 -5.93 26.65
CA PRO A 32 -14.99 -7.04 27.24
C PRO A 32 -15.63 -7.96 26.17
N GLY A 33 -14.99 -8.11 25.01
CA GLY A 33 -15.61 -8.74 23.83
C GLY A 33 -14.68 -9.55 22.91
N LEU A 34 -13.53 -10.06 23.39
CA LEU A 34 -12.81 -11.09 22.63
C LEU A 34 -13.43 -12.46 22.93
N GLU A 35 -14.35 -12.90 22.08
CA GLU A 35 -14.66 -14.32 21.98
C GLU A 35 -13.42 -15.08 21.47
N ALA A 36 -13.12 -16.20 22.12
CA ALA A 36 -11.98 -17.05 21.81
C ALA A 36 -12.13 -17.70 20.43
N GLY A 37 -11.37 -17.22 19.44
CA GLY A 37 -11.39 -17.81 18.10
C GLY A 37 -10.56 -17.07 17.06
N ASP A 38 -9.23 -17.09 17.22
CA ASP A 38 -8.20 -17.20 16.16
C ASP A 38 -6.86 -16.70 16.74
N SER A 39 -5.97 -17.64 17.05
CA SER A 39 -4.62 -17.34 17.50
C SER A 39 -3.90 -16.45 16.49
N LEU A 40 -3.27 -15.36 16.93
CA LEU A 40 -2.36 -14.54 16.12
C LEU A 40 -1.32 -15.46 15.45
N THR A 41 -1.47 -15.70 14.16
CA THR A 41 -0.71 -16.75 13.46
C THR A 41 0.76 -16.38 13.23
N HIS A 42 1.10 -15.09 13.27
CA HIS A 42 2.45 -14.58 12.97
C HIS A 42 3.34 -14.36 14.20
N THR A 43 2.92 -14.78 15.39
CA THR A 43 3.71 -14.64 16.63
C THR A 43 3.90 -16.00 17.31
N ASP A 44 5.10 -16.27 17.83
CA ASP A 44 5.34 -17.42 18.69
C ASP A 44 4.76 -17.20 20.11
N GLU A 45 4.87 -18.21 20.98
CA GLU A 45 4.40 -18.16 22.38
C GLU A 45 5.07 -17.04 23.21
N ALA A 46 6.19 -16.49 22.73
CA ALA A 46 6.91 -15.37 23.33
C ALA A 46 6.62 -14.02 22.64
N GLY A 47 5.66 -13.96 21.70
CA GLY A 47 5.28 -12.76 20.97
C GLY A 47 6.24 -12.35 19.84
N ARG A 48 7.19 -13.21 19.46
CA ARG A 48 8.15 -12.91 18.39
C ARG A 48 7.58 -13.26 17.03
N ALA A 49 7.87 -12.42 16.04
CA ALA A 49 7.49 -12.63 14.65
C ALA A 49 7.98 -13.99 14.13
N ARG A 50 7.07 -14.80 13.58
CA ARG A 50 7.36 -16.10 12.98
C ARG A 50 6.56 -16.29 11.69
N MET A 51 7.19 -16.85 10.67
CA MET A 51 6.51 -17.31 9.47
C MET A 51 5.71 -18.58 9.77
N VAL A 52 4.42 -18.57 9.42
CA VAL A 52 3.49 -19.69 9.65
C VAL A 52 3.89 -20.89 8.79
N ASP A 53 3.86 -22.10 9.34
CA ASP A 53 3.98 -23.31 8.51
C ASP A 53 2.68 -23.53 7.72
N VAL A 54 2.81 -23.64 6.40
CA VAL A 54 1.70 -23.87 5.47
C VAL A 54 1.84 -25.21 4.73
N GLY A 55 2.86 -26.02 5.03
CA GLY A 55 3.17 -27.25 4.29
C GLY A 55 2.12 -28.36 4.40
N SER A 56 1.29 -28.34 5.45
CA SER A 56 0.18 -29.29 5.62
C SER A 56 -1.15 -28.80 5.03
N LYS A 57 -1.21 -27.55 4.54
CA LYS A 57 -2.42 -27.00 3.92
C LYS A 57 -2.51 -27.49 2.48
N PRO A 58 -3.71 -27.88 2.01
CA PRO A 58 -3.88 -28.30 0.62
C PRO A 58 -3.68 -27.11 -0.33
N ASP A 59 -3.22 -27.42 -1.53
CA ASP A 59 -3.20 -26.45 -2.62
C ASP A 59 -4.61 -26.11 -3.06
N GLN A 60 -4.85 -24.82 -3.23
CA GLN A 60 -6.10 -24.26 -3.70
C GLN A 60 -5.82 -23.23 -4.80
N ILE A 61 -6.78 -23.03 -5.70
CA ILE A 61 -6.77 -21.90 -6.64
C ILE A 61 -7.12 -20.66 -5.84
N ARG A 62 -6.24 -19.66 -5.87
CA ARG A 62 -6.35 -18.45 -5.07
C ARG A 62 -6.33 -17.22 -5.95
N PHE A 63 -7.13 -16.24 -5.56
CA PHE A 63 -7.26 -14.98 -6.27
C PHE A 63 -7.38 -13.83 -5.27
N ALA A 64 -6.75 -12.72 -5.62
CA ALA A 64 -6.92 -11.45 -4.91
C ALA A 64 -6.97 -10.30 -5.92
N LYS A 65 -7.81 -9.31 -5.63
CA LYS A 65 -7.85 -8.03 -6.32
C LYS A 65 -7.64 -6.90 -5.33
N ALA A 66 -6.74 -5.98 -5.64
CA ALA A 66 -6.50 -4.76 -4.88
C ALA A 66 -6.65 -3.53 -5.77
N GLU A 67 -6.90 -2.39 -5.15
CA GLU A 67 -6.99 -1.08 -5.80
C GLU A 67 -6.30 -0.02 -4.95
N GLY A 68 -5.84 1.05 -5.61
CA GLY A 68 -5.47 2.32 -4.98
C GLY A 68 -5.33 3.42 -6.00
N PHE A 69 -5.10 4.65 -5.55
CA PHE A 69 -4.92 5.78 -6.46
C PHE A 69 -3.89 6.79 -5.96
N ILE A 70 -3.43 7.62 -6.89
CA ILE A 70 -2.57 8.77 -6.62
C ILE A 70 -3.22 10.04 -7.18
N SER A 71 -3.41 11.04 -6.33
CA SER A 71 -3.95 12.34 -6.75
C SER A 71 -2.90 13.16 -7.49
N LEU A 72 -3.31 13.87 -8.53
CA LEU A 72 -2.45 14.63 -9.45
C LEU A 72 -3.05 16.02 -9.70
N GLN A 73 -2.19 17.01 -9.94
CA GLN A 73 -2.61 18.30 -10.48
C GLN A 73 -3.12 18.17 -11.93
N LYS A 74 -3.96 19.12 -12.34
CA LYS A 74 -4.57 19.13 -13.68
C LYS A 74 -3.51 19.14 -14.78
N GLU A 75 -2.45 19.93 -14.60
CA GLU A 75 -1.34 20.06 -15.52
C GLU A 75 -0.62 18.71 -15.70
N THR A 76 -0.41 17.97 -14.61
CA THR A 76 0.18 16.62 -14.62
C THR A 76 -0.68 15.63 -15.40
N VAL A 77 -2.00 15.67 -15.18
CA VAL A 77 -2.96 14.82 -15.90
C VAL A 77 -2.88 15.09 -17.41
N GLU A 78 -2.83 16.35 -17.84
CA GLU A 78 -2.69 16.69 -19.26
C GLU A 78 -1.38 16.19 -19.86
N LEU A 79 -0.28 16.29 -19.12
CA LEU A 79 1.01 15.77 -19.59
C LEU A 79 0.99 14.25 -19.76
N ILE A 80 0.38 13.51 -18.83
CA ILE A 80 0.24 12.05 -18.94
C ILE A 80 -0.68 11.70 -20.11
N ARG A 81 -1.84 12.34 -20.23
CA ARG A 81 -2.84 12.08 -21.29
C ARG A 81 -2.25 12.24 -22.69
N ASN A 82 -1.43 13.27 -22.88
CA ASN A 82 -0.80 13.57 -24.16
C ASN A 82 0.56 12.86 -24.34
N ASN A 83 0.96 12.01 -23.39
CA ASN A 83 2.25 11.31 -23.36
C ASN A 83 3.47 12.25 -23.52
N LEU A 84 3.41 13.41 -22.87
CA LEU A 84 4.44 14.47 -22.94
C LEU A 84 5.42 14.43 -21.75
N MET A 85 5.37 13.37 -20.95
CA MET A 85 6.27 13.18 -19.81
C MET A 85 7.68 12.84 -20.30
N LYS A 86 8.69 13.59 -19.84
CA LYS A 86 10.10 13.39 -20.25
C LYS A 86 10.62 11.98 -19.97
N LYS A 87 10.06 11.30 -18.97
CA LYS A 87 10.45 9.94 -18.58
C LYS A 87 9.78 8.85 -19.42
N GLY A 88 8.88 9.19 -20.34
CA GLY A 88 8.15 8.25 -21.19
C GLY A 88 6.73 7.97 -20.69
N ASP A 89 6.17 6.86 -21.17
CA ASP A 89 4.80 6.43 -20.87
C ASP A 89 4.65 6.03 -19.39
N VAL A 90 3.98 6.90 -18.63
CA VAL A 90 3.81 6.75 -17.19
C VAL A 90 2.97 5.54 -16.83
N LEU A 91 1.88 5.29 -17.54
CA LEU A 91 0.91 4.25 -17.19
C LEU A 91 1.51 2.87 -17.49
N THR A 92 2.09 2.70 -18.68
CA THR A 92 2.74 1.44 -19.07
C THR A 92 3.90 1.08 -18.14
N VAL A 93 4.74 2.06 -17.77
CA VAL A 93 5.86 1.83 -16.84
C VAL A 93 5.36 1.45 -15.44
N ALA A 94 4.28 2.08 -14.96
CA ALA A 94 3.66 1.74 -13.68
C ALA A 94 3.07 0.32 -13.66
N GLU A 95 2.41 -0.12 -14.74
CA GLU A 95 1.87 -1.48 -14.88
C GLU A 95 2.99 -2.54 -14.82
N ILE A 96 4.08 -2.32 -15.58
CA ILE A 96 5.24 -3.22 -15.57
C ILE A 96 5.87 -3.28 -14.18
N ALA A 97 6.01 -2.13 -13.50
CA ALA A 97 6.55 -2.08 -12.16
C ALA A 97 5.68 -2.85 -11.16
N GLY A 98 4.35 -2.71 -11.24
CA GLY A 98 3.42 -3.49 -10.41
C GLY A 98 3.51 -4.99 -10.64
N ILE A 99 3.64 -5.44 -11.90
CA ILE A 99 3.82 -6.86 -12.25
C ILE A 99 5.13 -7.41 -11.65
N GLN A 100 6.22 -6.64 -11.73
CA GLN A 100 7.49 -7.03 -11.13
C GLN A 100 7.42 -7.07 -9.61
N ALA A 101 6.71 -6.12 -9.01
CA ALA A 101 6.56 -6.02 -7.57
C ALA A 101 5.80 -7.21 -6.97
N ALA A 102 4.71 -7.64 -7.62
CA ALA A 102 3.95 -8.83 -7.19
C ALA A 102 4.87 -10.04 -7.02
N LYS A 103 5.79 -10.27 -7.98
CA LYS A 103 6.74 -11.39 -7.95
C LYS A 103 7.82 -11.28 -6.87
N LYS A 104 8.03 -10.08 -6.32
CA LYS A 104 9.04 -9.78 -5.29
C LYS A 104 8.44 -9.60 -3.89
N THR A 105 7.15 -9.91 -3.71
CA THR A 105 6.44 -9.62 -2.46
C THR A 105 7.10 -10.27 -1.24
N SER A 106 7.54 -11.52 -1.34
CA SER A 106 8.23 -12.24 -0.27
C SER A 106 9.65 -11.73 0.02
N ASP A 107 10.30 -11.06 -0.94
CA ASP A 107 11.57 -10.38 -0.70
C ASP A 107 11.37 -9.07 0.11
N LEU A 108 10.18 -8.48 0.01
CA LEU A 108 9.86 -7.18 0.61
C LEU A 108 9.13 -7.30 1.95
N ILE A 109 8.26 -8.30 2.10
CA ILE A 109 7.42 -8.50 3.29
C ILE A 109 7.94 -9.72 4.06
N PRO A 110 8.60 -9.52 5.22
CA PRO A 110 9.47 -10.53 5.84
C PRO A 110 8.86 -11.91 6.14
N LEU A 111 7.53 -11.99 6.36
CA LEU A 111 6.84 -13.22 6.73
C LEU A 111 5.92 -13.77 5.62
N CYS A 112 5.95 -13.18 4.42
CA CYS A 112 5.27 -13.73 3.26
C CYS A 112 6.02 -14.95 2.73
N HIS A 113 5.28 -16.00 2.40
CA HIS A 113 5.85 -17.17 1.73
C HIS A 113 6.23 -16.83 0.29
N PRO A 114 7.30 -17.42 -0.27
CA PRO A 114 7.52 -17.39 -1.70
C PRO A 114 6.41 -18.16 -2.42
N LEU A 115 5.73 -17.50 -3.36
CA LEU A 115 4.63 -18.08 -4.14
C LEU A 115 4.96 -18.10 -5.63
N LEU A 116 4.65 -19.22 -6.29
CA LEU A 116 4.64 -19.30 -7.75
C LEU A 116 3.34 -18.71 -8.27
N LEU A 117 3.40 -17.48 -8.77
CA LEU A 117 2.23 -16.78 -9.30
C LEU A 117 1.87 -17.32 -10.69
N ASN A 118 0.62 -17.70 -10.88
CA ASN A 118 0.10 -18.17 -12.17
C ASN A 118 -0.19 -16.99 -13.10
N GLN A 119 -0.71 -15.89 -12.55
CA GLN A 119 -1.06 -14.69 -13.32
C GLN A 119 -0.98 -13.45 -12.44
N VAL A 120 -0.47 -12.35 -13.02
CA VAL A 120 -0.52 -11.01 -12.46
C VAL A 120 -1.00 -10.07 -13.55
N THR A 121 -2.09 -9.34 -13.30
CA THR A 121 -2.60 -8.28 -14.17
C THR A 121 -2.60 -6.99 -13.39
N VAL A 122 -1.98 -5.94 -13.91
CA VAL A 122 -2.03 -4.58 -13.34
C VAL A 122 -2.59 -3.66 -14.40
N ARG A 123 -3.49 -2.76 -14.01
CA ARG A 123 -4.07 -1.74 -14.90
C ARG A 123 -3.97 -0.38 -14.26
N ALA A 124 -3.39 0.58 -14.97
CA ALA A 124 -3.34 1.98 -14.55
C ALA A 124 -4.26 2.82 -15.45
N HIS A 125 -5.24 3.49 -14.82
CA HIS A 125 -6.22 4.32 -15.51
C HIS A 125 -6.04 5.78 -15.11
N LEU A 126 -5.83 6.64 -16.10
CA LEU A 126 -5.84 8.08 -15.90
C LEU A 126 -7.28 8.58 -15.85
N LEU A 127 -7.65 9.18 -14.72
CA LEU A 127 -8.95 9.80 -14.48
C LEU A 127 -8.76 11.31 -14.24
N GLU A 128 -9.86 12.02 -14.01
CA GLU A 128 -9.77 13.44 -13.63
C GLU A 128 -9.08 13.58 -12.27
N GLY A 129 -7.95 14.29 -12.24
CA GLY A 129 -7.20 14.59 -11.02
C GLY A 129 -6.52 13.39 -10.34
N LYS A 130 -6.48 12.20 -10.96
CA LYS A 130 -5.80 11.02 -10.37
C LYS A 130 -5.40 9.97 -11.40
N VAL A 131 -4.46 9.11 -11.02
CA VAL A 131 -4.28 7.79 -11.62
C VAL A 131 -4.77 6.73 -10.64
N GLU A 132 -5.67 5.87 -11.09
CA GLU A 132 -6.17 4.72 -10.35
C GLU A 132 -5.47 3.46 -10.84
N VAL A 133 -5.08 2.59 -9.93
CA VAL A 133 -4.41 1.33 -10.24
C VAL A 133 -5.18 0.18 -9.62
N THR A 134 -5.46 -0.83 -10.43
CA THR A 134 -5.98 -2.13 -9.96
C THR A 134 -4.97 -3.23 -10.23
N ALA A 135 -4.86 -4.19 -9.32
CA ALA A 135 -4.05 -5.39 -9.51
C ALA A 135 -4.87 -6.65 -9.20
N GLU A 136 -4.78 -7.64 -10.08
CA GLU A 136 -5.40 -8.95 -9.96
C GLU A 136 -4.31 -10.03 -9.99
N VAL A 137 -4.23 -10.84 -8.94
CA VAL A 137 -3.19 -11.86 -8.77
C VAL A 137 -3.84 -13.23 -8.57
N ARG A 138 -3.27 -14.25 -9.22
CA ARG A 138 -3.69 -15.65 -9.09
C ARG A 138 -2.50 -16.55 -8.78
N CYS A 139 -2.70 -17.53 -7.92
CA CYS A 139 -1.79 -18.65 -7.76
C CYS A 139 -2.55 -19.95 -7.49
N THR A 140 -1.85 -21.08 -7.62
CA THR A 140 -2.21 -22.34 -6.97
C THR A 140 -1.24 -22.55 -5.81
N GLY A 141 -1.75 -22.69 -4.58
CA GLY A 141 -0.87 -22.90 -3.42
C GLY A 141 -1.58 -22.97 -2.07
N PRO A 142 -0.81 -23.09 -0.97
CA PRO A 142 -1.35 -23.32 0.38
C PRO A 142 -1.70 -22.02 1.14
N THR A 143 -1.35 -20.85 0.62
CA THR A 143 -1.63 -19.54 1.24
C THR A 143 -2.06 -18.49 0.21
N GLY A 144 -2.78 -17.47 0.67
CA GLY A 144 -3.38 -16.40 -0.14
C GLY A 144 -2.40 -15.50 -0.88
N VAL A 145 -2.92 -14.71 -1.82
CA VAL A 145 -2.17 -13.76 -2.66
C VAL A 145 -2.58 -12.29 -2.45
N GLU A 146 -3.18 -11.99 -1.30
CA GLU A 146 -3.61 -10.63 -0.94
C GLU A 146 -2.42 -9.66 -0.95
N MET A 147 -1.28 -10.10 -0.42
CA MET A 147 -0.09 -9.27 -0.28
C MET A 147 0.57 -8.97 -1.62
N GLU A 148 0.53 -9.90 -2.56
CA GLU A 148 1.03 -9.71 -3.92
C GLU A 148 0.20 -8.66 -4.67
N ALA A 149 -1.13 -8.70 -4.52
CA ALA A 149 -2.01 -7.71 -5.13
C ALA A 149 -1.79 -6.31 -4.53
N LEU A 150 -1.72 -6.19 -3.20
CA LEU A 150 -1.48 -4.92 -2.51
C LEU A 150 -0.09 -4.35 -2.83
N THR A 151 0.93 -5.20 -2.91
CA THR A 151 2.30 -4.81 -3.26
C THR A 151 2.37 -4.31 -4.71
N ALA A 152 1.68 -4.98 -5.64
CA ALA A 152 1.60 -4.56 -7.03
C ALA A 152 1.01 -3.15 -7.18
N VAL A 153 -0.14 -2.89 -6.54
CA VAL A 153 -0.77 -1.56 -6.52
C VAL A 153 0.17 -0.51 -5.93
N THR A 154 0.75 -0.82 -4.77
CA THR A 154 1.62 0.13 -4.04
C THR A 154 2.82 0.55 -4.89
N ILE A 155 3.53 -0.41 -5.49
CA ILE A 155 4.71 -0.10 -6.31
C ILE A 155 4.32 0.58 -7.63
N ALA A 156 3.20 0.20 -8.25
CA ALA A 156 2.71 0.90 -9.43
C ALA A 156 2.43 2.39 -9.13
N LEU A 157 1.76 2.69 -8.01
CA LEU A 157 1.49 4.07 -7.59
C LEU A 157 2.78 4.85 -7.24
N LEU A 158 3.73 4.22 -6.55
CA LEU A 158 5.06 4.81 -6.32
C LEU A 158 5.81 5.07 -7.63
N THR A 159 5.60 4.23 -8.64
CA THR A 159 6.19 4.41 -9.97
C THR A 159 5.57 5.60 -10.68
N VAL A 160 4.24 5.77 -10.63
CA VAL A 160 3.57 7.00 -11.12
C VAL A 160 4.17 8.23 -10.44
N TYR A 161 4.36 8.17 -9.11
CA TYR A 161 4.99 9.26 -8.36
C TYR A 161 6.40 9.56 -8.90
N ASP A 162 7.28 8.56 -9.04
CA ASP A 162 8.64 8.80 -9.54
C ASP A 162 8.62 9.40 -10.95
N MET A 163 7.72 8.92 -11.81
CA MET A 163 7.58 9.41 -13.18
C MET A 163 7.12 10.87 -13.24
N CYS A 164 6.37 11.35 -12.24
CA CYS A 164 5.74 12.66 -12.23
C CYS A 164 6.36 13.69 -11.27
N LYS A 165 7.20 13.29 -10.31
CA LYS A 165 7.71 14.15 -9.21
C LYS A 165 8.48 15.43 -9.63
N ALA A 166 8.87 15.52 -10.90
CA ALA A 166 9.54 16.70 -11.44
C ALA A 166 8.54 17.82 -11.78
N VAL A 167 7.30 17.47 -12.14
CA VAL A 167 6.24 18.41 -12.54
C VAL A 167 5.21 18.61 -11.43
N ASP A 168 4.99 17.59 -10.59
CA ASP A 168 4.04 17.62 -9.48
C ASP A 168 4.73 17.19 -8.20
N LYS A 169 4.69 18.02 -7.15
CA LYS A 169 5.27 17.68 -5.83
C LYS A 169 4.21 17.47 -4.76
N THR A 170 2.93 17.63 -5.13
CA THR A 170 1.80 17.61 -4.20
C THR A 170 1.01 16.31 -4.26
N MET A 171 1.42 15.38 -5.14
CA MET A 171 0.78 14.09 -5.31
C MET A 171 0.68 13.33 -3.98
N THR A 172 -0.47 12.70 -3.75
CA THR A 172 -0.72 11.88 -2.55
C THR A 172 -1.22 10.52 -2.98
N ILE A 173 -0.59 9.46 -2.46
CA ILE A 173 -1.04 8.08 -2.65
C ILE A 173 -2.05 7.76 -1.55
N SER A 174 -3.23 7.29 -1.94
CA SER A 174 -4.36 7.07 -1.04
C SER A 174 -5.20 5.87 -1.47
N GLY A 175 -6.05 5.39 -0.56
CA GLY A 175 -7.08 4.41 -0.87
C GLY A 175 -6.54 3.07 -1.34
N ILE A 176 -5.40 2.61 -0.81
CA ILE A 176 -4.89 1.26 -1.10
C ILE A 176 -5.62 0.26 -0.21
N PHE A 177 -6.41 -0.64 -0.81
CA PHE A 177 -7.11 -1.70 -0.09
C PHE A 177 -7.38 -2.92 -0.96
N LEU A 178 -7.74 -4.03 -0.31
CA LEU A 178 -8.15 -5.26 -0.97
C LEU A 178 -9.62 -5.16 -1.37
N LEU A 179 -9.91 -5.26 -2.67
CA LEU A 179 -11.28 -5.25 -3.20
C LEU A 179 -11.98 -6.58 -3.00
N ASN A 180 -11.29 -7.69 -3.31
CA ASN A 180 -11.83 -9.02 -3.14
C ASN A 180 -10.72 -10.06 -2.99
N LYS A 181 -11.10 -11.22 -2.47
CA LYS A 181 -10.29 -12.43 -2.52
C LYS A 181 -11.16 -13.67 -2.58
N THR A 182 -10.68 -14.71 -3.24
CA THR A 182 -11.35 -16.01 -3.26
C THR A 182 -10.34 -17.15 -3.16
N LYS A 183 -10.83 -18.30 -2.71
CA LYS A 183 -10.11 -19.57 -2.73
C LYS A 183 -11.08 -20.68 -3.15
N HIS A 184 -10.63 -21.58 -4.01
CA HIS A 184 -11.40 -22.72 -4.48
C HIS A 184 -10.51 -23.96 -4.50
N ASP A 185 -11.09 -25.11 -4.21
CA ASP A 185 -10.38 -26.39 -4.32
C ASP A 185 -10.02 -26.67 -5.78
N LEU A 186 -8.99 -27.48 -5.97
CA LEU A 186 -8.60 -27.94 -7.30
C LEU A 186 -9.70 -28.85 -7.87
N PRO A 187 -9.97 -28.75 -9.19
CA PRO A 187 -10.97 -29.58 -9.88
C PRO A 187 -10.60 -31.06 -9.94
#